data_AF-A0A6L3SS31-F1
#
_entry.id   AF-A0A6L3SS31-F1
#
_cell.length_a   1.000
_cell.length_b   1.000
_cell.length_c   1.000
_cell.angle_alpha   90.00
_cell.angle_beta   90.00
_cell.angle_gamma   90.00
#
_symmetry.space_group_name_H-M   'P 1'
#
loop_
_entity.id
_entity.type
_entity.pdbx_description
1 polymer ?
#
loop_
_entity_poly.entity_id
_entity_poly.type
_entity_poly.pdbx_seq_one_letter_code
_entity_poly.pdbx_strand_id
1 'polypeptide(L)' 'MTASRTETLLDAAIRDVAHAEMRRARQIRLVAELEGPERALAQQVLAEIERTLAIARTHRSLLLSLEDDA' A
#
# COMPACT_ATOMS: atom_id res chain seq x y z
N MET A 1 25.93 -14.72 -12.21
CA MET A 1 25.45 -14.12 -10.95
C MET A 1 23.97 -13.85 -11.11
N THR A 2 23.13 -14.77 -10.67
CA THR A 2 21.68 -14.57 -10.64
C THR A 2 21.37 -13.78 -9.38
N ALA A 3 21.02 -12.50 -9.51
CA ALA A 3 20.20 -11.85 -8.49
C ALA A 3 19.04 -12.81 -8.20
N SER A 4 18.90 -13.24 -6.95
CA SER A 4 18.05 -14.37 -6.62
C SER A 4 16.61 -13.97 -6.96
N ARG A 5 15.83 -14.84 -7.59
CA ARG A 5 14.42 -14.59 -7.95
C ARG A 5 13.61 -14.00 -6.77
N THR A 6 13.98 -14.33 -5.54
CA THR A 6 13.41 -13.79 -4.30
C THR A 6 13.65 -12.29 -4.12
N GLU A 7 14.85 -11.80 -4.44
CA GLU A 7 15.25 -10.39 -4.38
C GLU A 7 14.37 -9.56 -5.32
N THR A 8 14.11 -10.08 -6.53
CA THR A 8 13.22 -9.42 -7.50
C THR A 8 11.74 -9.39 -7.08
N LEU A 9 11.29 -10.37 -6.28
CA LEU A 9 9.92 -10.41 -5.75
C LEU A 9 9.75 -9.47 -4.55
N LEU A 10 10.78 -9.36 -3.70
CA LEU A 10 10.82 -8.39 -2.60
C LEU A 10 10.78 -6.96 -3.14
N ASP A 11 11.62 -6.66 -4.12
CA ASP A 11 11.64 -5.38 -4.83
C ASP A 11 10.29 -5.03 -5.45
N ALA A 12 9.62 -6.03 -6.07
CA ALA A 12 8.29 -5.84 -6.63
C ALA A 12 7.26 -5.53 -5.52
N ALA A 13 7.28 -6.28 -4.42
CA ALA A 13 6.39 -6.06 -3.29
C ALA A 13 6.58 -4.66 -2.67
N ILE A 14 7.83 -4.19 -2.52
CA ILE A 14 8.15 -2.85 -2.03
C ILE A 14 7.56 -1.78 -2.95
N ARG A 15 7.76 -1.91 -4.27
CA ARG A 15 7.21 -0.97 -5.26
C ARG A 15 5.68 -0.96 -5.26
N ASP A 16 5.05 -2.12 -5.14
CA ASP A 16 3.58 -2.23 -5.12
C ASP A 16 2.97 -1.54 -3.90
N VAL A 17 3.60 -1.67 -2.72
CA VAL A 17 3.17 -0.94 -1.51
C VAL A 17 3.28 0.57 -1.74
N ALA A 18 4.42 1.06 -2.25
CA ALA A 18 4.62 2.48 -2.53
C ALA A 18 3.58 3.02 -3.54
N HIS A 19 3.31 2.28 -4.61
CA HIS A 19 2.29 2.66 -5.59
C HIS A 19 0.88 2.69 -4.98
N ALA A 20 0.54 1.71 -4.14
CA ALA A 20 -0.75 1.67 -3.47
C ALA A 20 -0.94 2.87 -2.51
N GLU A 21 0.12 3.30 -1.82
CA GLU A 21 0.09 4.50 -0.98
C GLU A 21 -0.13 5.78 -1.80
N MET A 22 0.55 5.93 -2.93
CA MET A 22 0.35 7.07 -3.84
C MET A 22 -1.10 7.11 -4.37
N ARG A 23 -1.64 5.95 -4.76
CA ARG A 23 -3.03 5.84 -5.22
C ARG A 23 -4.02 6.21 -4.12
N ARG A 24 -3.78 5.78 -2.87
CA ARG A 24 -4.59 6.19 -1.71
C ARG A 24 -4.58 7.70 -1.52
N ALA A 25 -3.41 8.34 -1.59
CA ALA A 25 -3.31 9.80 -1.45
C ALA A 25 -4.16 10.54 -2.50
N ARG A 26 -4.22 10.02 -3.73
CA ARG A 26 -5.10 10.54 -4.78
C ARG A 26 -6.58 10.29 -4.47
N GLN A 27 -6.94 9.09 -3.99
CA GLN A 27 -8.31 8.75 -3.64
C GLN A 27 -8.87 9.62 -2.52
N ILE A 28 -8.07 9.96 -1.49
CA ILE A 28 -8.47 10.90 -0.43
C ILE A 28 -8.95 12.23 -1.01
N ARG A 29 -8.22 12.78 -1.99
CA ARG A 29 -8.57 14.05 -2.63
C ARG A 29 -9.89 13.94 -3.39
N LEU A 30 -10.05 12.88 -4.17
CA LEU A 30 -11.30 12.62 -4.92
C LEU A 30 -12.50 12.44 -3.99
N VAL A 31 -12.35 11.72 -2.87
CA VAL A 31 -13.43 11.53 -1.90
C VAL A 31 -13.79 12.84 -1.19
N ALA A 32 -12.81 13.74 -0.99
CA ALA A 32 -13.08 15.05 -0.40
C ALA A 32 -13.93 15.95 -1.31
N GLU A 33 -13.92 15.71 -2.63
CA GLU A 33 -14.73 16.42 -3.62
C GLU A 33 -16.15 15.85 -3.76
N LEU A 34 -16.44 14.69 -3.16
CA LEU A 34 -17.78 14.09 -3.18
C LEU A 34 -18.70 14.74 -2.14
N GLU A 35 -19.96 14.90 -2.51
CA GLU A 35 -21.04 15.33 -1.62
C GLU A 35 -22.10 14.23 -1.52
N GLY A 36 -22.99 14.34 -0.51
CA GLY A 36 -24.11 13.41 -0.37
C GLY A 36 -23.71 11.98 0.04
N PRO A 37 -24.60 11.00 -0.17
CA PRO A 37 -24.43 9.61 0.27
C PRO A 37 -23.23 8.90 -0.38
N GLU A 38 -22.81 9.33 -1.57
CA GLU A 38 -21.66 8.80 -2.30
C GLU A 38 -20.35 9.01 -1.51
N ARG A 39 -20.24 10.13 -0.79
CA ARG A 39 -19.09 10.40 0.09
C ARG A 39 -18.99 9.37 1.20
N ALA A 40 -20.11 8.99 1.83
CA ALA A 40 -20.11 8.03 2.93
C ALA A 40 -19.67 6.63 2.46
N LEU A 41 -20.16 6.18 1.31
CA LEU A 41 -19.73 4.92 0.68
C LEU A 41 -18.24 4.98 0.29
N ALA A 42 -17.80 6.07 -0.32
CA ALA A 42 -16.41 6.22 -0.72
C ALA A 42 -15.45 6.28 0.50
N GLN A 43 -15.89 6.86 1.61
CA GLN A 43 -15.16 6.82 2.89
C GLN A 43 -15.03 5.41 3.46
N GLN A 44 -16.09 4.58 3.37
CA GLN A 44 -16.02 3.18 3.80
C GLN A 44 -14.99 2.40 2.98
N VAL A 45 -15.03 2.54 1.65
CA VAL A 45 -14.05 1.89 0.76
C VAL A 45 -12.63 2.39 1.05
N LEU A 46 -12.45 3.69 1.29
CA LEU A 46 -11.15 4.25 1.64
C LEU A 46 -10.62 3.68 2.96
N ALA A 47 -11.48 3.47 3.95
CA ALA A 47 -11.10 2.84 5.22
C ALA A 47 -10.68 1.36 5.04
N GLU A 48 -11.29 0.63 4.11
CA GLU A 48 -10.87 -0.74 3.75
C GLU A 48 -9.49 -0.75 3.08
N ILE A 49 -9.25 0.20 2.18
CA ILE A 49 -7.94 0.40 1.54
C ILE A 49 -6.87 0.73 2.60
N GLU A 50 -7.20 1.57 3.58
CA GLU A 50 -6.32 1.89 4.71
C GLU A 50 -5.93 0.67 5.54
N ARG A 51 -6.91 -0.19 5.88
CA ARG A 51 -6.65 -1.42 6.60
C ARG A 51 -5.71 -2.34 5.82
N THR A 52 -5.95 -2.50 4.53
CA THR A 52 -5.11 -3.33 3.65
C THR A 52 -3.69 -2.79 3.56
N LEU A 53 -3.55 -1.47 3.39
CA LEU A 53 -2.23 -0.81 3.34
C LEU A 53 -1.48 -0.91 4.67
N ALA A 54 -2.16 -0.85 5.81
CA ALA A 54 -1.53 -1.04 7.11
C ALA A 54 -0.88 -2.43 7.22
N ILE A 55 -1.60 -3.47 6.80
CA ILE A 55 -1.07 -4.85 6.76
C ILE A 55 0.14 -4.93 5.80
N ALA A 56 0.03 -4.34 4.61
CA ALA A 56 1.11 -4.36 3.63
C ALA A 56 2.37 -3.61 4.11
N ARG A 57 2.20 -2.50 4.84
CA ARG A 57 3.30 -1.77 5.50
C ARG A 57 4.00 -2.60 6.56
N THR A 58 3.24 -3.31 7.39
CA THR A 58 3.80 -4.22 8.40
C THR A 58 4.63 -5.30 7.74
N HIS A 59 4.12 -5.93 6.69
CA HIS A 59 4.90 -6.92 5.92
C HIS A 59 6.14 -6.31 5.29
N ARG A 60 6.05 -5.12 4.69
CA ARG A 60 7.22 -4.42 4.13
C ARG A 60 8.26 -4.12 5.21
N SER A 61 7.85 -3.64 6.38
CA SER A 61 8.77 -3.37 7.48
C SER A 61 9.49 -4.63 7.95
N LEU A 62 8.77 -5.75 8.05
CA LEU A 62 9.33 -7.03 8.44
C LEU A 62 10.31 -7.57 7.38
N LEU A 63 9.98 -7.44 6.10
CA LEU A 63 10.86 -7.87 5.02
C LEU A 63 12.16 -7.05 4.99
N LEU A 64 12.08 -5.72 5.18
CA LEU A 64 13.27 -4.86 5.25
C LEU A 64 14.15 -5.20 6.45
N SER A 65 13.57 -5.48 7.63
CA SER A 65 14.38 -5.89 8.79
C SER A 65 15.10 -7.23 8.59
N LEU A 66 14.51 -8.15 7.82
CA LEU A 66 15.14 -9.44 7.52
C LEU A 66 16.27 -9.32 6.49
N GLU A 67 16.24 -8.30 5.64
CA GLU A 67 17.30 -7.98 4.68
C GLU A 67 18.47 -7.28 5.37
N ASP A 68 18.21 -6.39 6.33
CA ASP A 68 19.25 -5.73 7.14
C ASP A 68 20.04 -6.70 8.05
N ASP A 69 19.45 -7.85 8.40
CA ASP A 69 20.04 -8.89 9.26
C ASP A 69 20.82 -9.98 8.49
N ALA A 70 20.78 -9.99 7.15
CA ALA A 70 21.33 -11.04 6.28
C ALA A 70 22.69 -10.69 5.64
#